data_AF-A0A2T2SJ40-F1
#
_entry.id   AF-A0A2T2SJ40-F1
#
_cell.length_a   1.000
_cell.length_b   1.000
_cell.length_c   1.000
_cell.angle_alpha   90.00
_cell.angle_beta   90.00
_cell.angle_gamma   90.00
#
_symmetry.space_group_name_H-M   'P 1'
#
loop_
_entity.id
_entity.type
_entity.pdbx_description
1 polymer ?
#
loop_
_entity_poly.entity_id
_entity_poly.type
_entity_poly.pdbx_seq_one_letter_code
_entity_poly.pdbx_strand_id
1 'polypeptide(L)'
;MDMVRKYLQMGFTRAMRYAKYPGGQKYDEDGTEREPEQWAAPEKRASAIVFRDAWQDLTDDPTYQRLKERHRDEMYDPEVSPMGG
;
A
#
# COMPACT_ATOMS: atom_id res chain seq x y z
N MET A 1 7.77 6.14 12.30
CA MET A 1 6.68 5.94 11.31
C MET A 1 7.25 6.06 9.89
N ASP A 2 7.07 5.04 9.05
CA ASP A 2 7.63 5.00 7.69
C ASP A 2 6.68 5.63 6.67
N MET A 3 6.92 6.91 6.36
CA MET A 3 6.06 7.70 5.49
C MET A 3 6.21 7.36 4.01
N VAL A 4 7.40 6.95 3.57
CA VAL A 4 7.66 6.63 2.16
C VAL A 4 6.92 5.35 1.78
N ARG A 5 7.05 4.28 2.59
CA ARG A 5 6.28 3.04 2.39
C ARG A 5 4.78 3.32 2.35
N LYS A 6 4.29 4.14 3.30
CA LYS A 6 2.88 4.49 3.39
C LYS A 6 2.41 5.24 2.14
N TYR A 7 3.19 6.20 1.64
CA TYR A 7 2.87 6.92 0.41
C TYR A 7 2.75 5.98 -0.80
N LEU A 8 3.71 5.07 -0.97
CA LEU A 8 3.68 4.11 -2.09
C LEU A 8 2.49 3.14 -2.01
N GLN A 9 2.17 2.64 -0.81
CA GLN A 9 0.99 1.80 -0.57
C GLN A 9 -0.33 2.55 -0.85
N MET A 10 -0.43 3.80 -0.40
CA MET A 10 -1.62 4.64 -0.68
C MET A 10 -1.74 4.95 -2.17
N GLY A 11 -0.63 5.21 -2.87
CA GLY A 11 -0.59 5.41 -4.31
C GLY A 11 -1.08 4.18 -5.08
N PHE A 12 -0.54 3.00 -4.75
CA PHE A 12 -0.96 1.73 -5.34
C PHE A 12 -2.45 1.47 -5.14
N THR A 13 -2.93 1.53 -3.90
CA THR A 13 -4.34 1.23 -3.57
C THR A 13 -5.31 2.21 -4.23
N ARG A 14 -4.99 3.51 -4.23
CA ARG A 14 -5.79 4.55 -4.89
C ARG A 14 -5.83 4.33 -6.40
N ALA A 15 -4.69 4.14 -7.05
CA ALA A 15 -4.62 3.93 -8.49
C ALA A 15 -5.33 2.64 -8.92
N MET A 16 -5.16 1.53 -8.18
CA MET A 16 -5.86 0.27 -8.43
C MET A 16 -7.38 0.42 -8.29
N ARG A 17 -7.86 1.23 -7.34
CA ARG A 17 -9.29 1.50 -7.20
C ARG A 17 -9.83 2.17 -8.47
N TYR A 18 -9.15 3.18 -9.00
CA TYR A 18 -9.56 3.80 -10.28
C TYR A 18 -9.40 2.88 -11.49
N ALA A 19 -8.47 1.92 -11.43
CA ALA A 19 -8.30 0.94 -12.50
C ALA A 19 -9.41 -0.13 -12.52
N LYS A 20 -10.02 -0.42 -11.37
CA LYS A 20 -11.07 -1.44 -11.18
C LYS A 20 -12.49 -0.89 -11.17
N TYR A 21 -12.67 0.37 -10.78
CA TYR A 21 -13.97 0.97 -10.62
C TYR A 21 -14.03 2.25 -11.45
N PRO A 22 -14.85 2.33 -12.50
CA PRO A 22 -15.06 3.56 -13.26
C PRO A 22 -15.38 4.74 -12.33
N GLY A 23 -14.70 5.88 -12.52
CA GLY A 23 -14.81 7.04 -11.64
C GLY A 23 -14.30 6.85 -10.20
N GLY A 24 -13.76 5.68 -9.85
CA GLY A 24 -13.30 5.33 -8.51
C GLY A 24 -14.41 5.02 -7.51
N GLN A 25 -15.66 4.87 -7.97
CA GLN A 25 -16.80 4.57 -7.10
C GLN A 25 -16.87 3.06 -6.82
N LYS A 26 -16.46 2.68 -5.60
CA LYS A 26 -16.44 1.28 -5.14
C LYS A 26 -17.77 0.84 -4.54
N TYR A 27 -18.56 1.79 -4.05
CA TYR A 27 -19.81 1.53 -3.36
C TYR A 27 -20.95 2.33 -3.99
N ASP A 28 -22.12 1.72 -4.06
CA ASP A 28 -23.39 2.38 -4.38
C ASP A 28 -23.90 3.22 -3.20
N GLU A 29 -24.96 3.98 -3.42
CA GLU A 29 -25.53 4.90 -2.42
C GLU A 29 -26.07 4.17 -1.18
N ASP A 30 -26.49 2.92 -1.34
CA ASP A 30 -26.94 2.01 -0.29
C ASP A 30 -25.77 1.32 0.47
N GLY A 31 -24.53 1.57 0.05
CA GLY A 31 -23.33 0.96 0.60
C GLY A 31 -22.96 -0.40 0.00
N THR A 32 -23.70 -0.89 -1.00
CA THR A 32 -23.38 -2.14 -1.70
C THR A 32 -22.07 -1.99 -2.46
N GLU A 33 -21.14 -2.94 -2.30
CA GLU A 33 -19.90 -2.93 -3.08
C GLU A 33 -20.18 -3.30 -4.53
N ARG A 34 -19.77 -2.43 -5.45
CA ARG A 34 -19.89 -2.67 -6.88
C ARG A 34 -18.98 -3.82 -7.31
N GLU A 35 -19.39 -4.53 -8.35
CA GLU A 35 -18.52 -5.51 -8.99
C GLU A 35 -17.35 -4.78 -9.69
N PRO A 36 -16.10 -5.19 -9.47
CA PRO A 36 -14.96 -4.55 -10.12
C PRO A 36 -14.96 -4.87 -11.61
N GLU A 37 -14.90 -3.83 -12.43
CA GLU A 37 -14.66 -3.93 -13.87
C GLU A 37 -13.15 -3.99 -14.11
N GLN A 38 -12.64 -5.22 -14.27
CA GLN A 38 -11.19 -5.41 -14.34
C GLN A 38 -10.58 -4.62 -15.50
N TRP A 39 -9.68 -3.71 -15.14
CA TRP A 39 -8.87 -2.92 -16.07
C TRP A 39 -9.67 -1.97 -16.95
N ALA A 40 -10.82 -1.49 -16.46
CA ALA A 40 -11.64 -0.48 -17.12
C ALA A 40 -10.86 0.80 -17.49
N ALA A 41 -9.79 1.12 -16.73
CA ALA A 41 -8.89 2.24 -17.00
C ALA A 41 -7.42 1.78 -17.07
N PRO A 42 -6.90 1.40 -18.25
CA PRO A 42 -5.56 0.85 -18.41
C PRO A 42 -4.44 1.84 -18.01
N GLU A 43 -4.64 3.14 -18.17
CA GLU A 43 -3.69 4.17 -17.74
C GLU A 43 -3.61 4.29 -16.21
N LYS A 44 -4.71 4.03 -15.50
CA LYS A 44 -4.74 3.99 -14.03
C LYS A 44 -4.09 2.71 -13.52
N ARG A 45 -4.29 1.60 -14.22
CA ARG A 45 -3.53 0.36 -13.99
C ARG A 45 -2.04 0.59 -14.15
N ALA A 46 -1.59 1.24 -15.22
CA ALA A 46 -0.18 1.53 -15.44
C ALA A 46 0.40 2.35 -14.28
N SER A 47 -0.33 3.35 -13.81
CA SER A 47 0.05 4.14 -12.63
C SER A 47 0.15 3.28 -11.36
N ALA A 48 -0.80 2.37 -11.15
CA ALA A 48 -0.77 1.44 -10.02
C ALA A 48 0.46 0.51 -10.06
N ILE A 49 0.82 0.03 -11.25
CA ILE A 49 2.01 -0.80 -11.46
C ILE A 49 3.27 -0.01 -11.06
N VAL A 50 3.40 1.25 -11.48
CA VAL A 50 4.55 2.10 -11.09
C VAL A 50 4.67 2.23 -9.57
N PHE A 51 3.56 2.46 -8.85
CA PHE A 51 3.58 2.52 -7.38
C PHE A 51 3.96 1.19 -6.74
N ARG A 52 3.47 0.06 -7.27
CA ARG A 52 3.80 -1.27 -6.78
C ARG A 52 5.28 -1.57 -6.97
N ASP A 53 5.81 -1.29 -8.15
CA ASP A 53 7.19 -1.60 -8.50
C ASP A 53 8.13 -0.75 -7.64
N ALA A 54 7.86 0.55 -7.48
CA ALA A 54 8.60 1.41 -6.55
C ALA A 54 8.49 0.97 -5.08
N TRP A 55 7.32 0.45 -4.66
CA TRP A 55 7.16 -0.11 -3.32
C TRP A 55 8.02 -1.37 -3.16
N GLN A 56 8.06 -2.24 -4.17
CA GLN A 56 8.87 -3.44 -4.16
C GLN A 56 10.36 -3.12 -4.11
N ASP A 57 10.83 -2.21 -4.97
CA ASP A 57 12.21 -1.74 -4.98
C ASP A 57 12.63 -1.19 -3.62
N LEU A 58 11.78 -0.38 -2.98
CA LEU A 58 12.03 0.13 -1.63
C LEU A 58 12.15 -1.00 -0.61
N THR A 59 11.26 -2.00 -0.67
CA THR A 59 11.27 -3.11 0.29
C THR A 59 12.43 -4.08 0.09
N ASP A 60 12.93 -4.19 -1.13
CA ASP A 60 14.06 -5.04 -1.50
C ASP A 60 15.41 -4.32 -1.28
N ASP A 61 15.41 -2.99 -1.09
CA ASP A 61 16.62 -2.20 -0.79
C ASP A 61 17.24 -2.63 0.57
N PRO A 62 18.50 -3.11 0.59
CA PRO A 62 19.15 -3.55 1.83
C PRO A 62 19.33 -2.45 2.86
N THR A 63 19.52 -1.19 2.44
CA THR A 63 19.59 -0.03 3.35
C THR A 63 18.26 0.22 4.01
N TYR A 64 17.17 0.15 3.26
CA TYR A 64 15.84 0.26 3.81
C TYR A 64 15.54 -0.84 4.84
N GLN A 65 15.91 -2.09 4.55
CA GLN A 65 15.74 -3.21 5.48
C GLN A 65 16.48 -2.97 6.81
N ARG A 66 17.76 -2.56 6.76
CA ARG A 66 18.53 -2.19 7.96
C ARG A 66 17.88 -1.06 8.76
N LEU A 67 17.41 -0.01 8.08
CA LEU A 67 16.76 1.13 8.74
C LEU A 67 15.43 0.73 9.39
N LYS A 68 14.67 -0.16 8.74
CA LYS A 68 13.41 -0.70 9.25
C LYS A 68 13.63 -1.58 10.50
N GLU A 69 14.67 -2.40 10.51
CA GLU A 69 15.07 -3.22 11.66
C GLU A 69 15.47 -2.33 12.84
N ARG A 70 16.40 -1.39 12.62
CA ARG A 70 16.81 -0.45 13.67
C ARG A 70 15.62 0.32 14.26
N HIS A 71 14.73 0.84 13.41
CA HIS A 71 13.53 1.54 13.89
C HIS A 71 12.59 0.63 14.69
N ARG A 72 12.52 -0.66 14.36
CA ARG A 72 11.73 -1.63 15.12
C ARG A 72 12.34 -1.85 16.49
N ASP A 73 13.65 -2.05 16.56
CA ASP A 73 14.35 -2.27 17.83
C ASP A 73 14.30 -1.04 18.74
N GLU A 74 14.45 0.16 18.18
CA GLU A 74 14.35 1.44 18.92
C GLU A 74 12.93 1.71 19.46
N MET A 75 11.89 1.28 18.74
CA MET A 75 10.49 1.48 19.12
C MET A 75 9.91 0.26 19.87
N TYR A 76 10.68 -0.82 19.99
CA TYR A 76 10.26 -2.02 20.69
C TYR A 76 10.43 -1.79 22.20
N ASP A 77 9.30 -1.56 22.85
CA ASP A 77 9.20 -1.58 24.31
C ASP A 77 8.70 -2.98 24.74
N PRO A 78 9.56 -3.82 25.33
CA PRO A 78 9.18 -5.16 25.76
C PRO A 78 8.14 -5.17 26.89
N GLU A 79 7.96 -4.07 27.62
CA GLU A 79 6.94 -3.95 28.67
C GLU A 79 5.55 -3.62 28.09
N VAL A 80 5.51 -2.90 26.96
CA VAL A 80 4.27 -2.46 26.30
C VAL A 80 3.79 -3.45 25.22
N SER A 81 4.72 -4.18 24.59
CA SER A 81 4.39 -5.17 23.56
C SER A 81 5.30 -6.40 23.68
N PRO A 82 5.04 -7.30 24.65
CA PRO A 82 5.83 -8.51 24.79
C PRO A 82 5.59 -9.40 23.57
N MET A 83 6.62 -9.58 22.75
CA MET A 83 6.61 -10.57 21.68
C MET A 83 6.66 -11.96 22.33
N GLY A 84 5.49 -12.59 22.46
CA GLY A 84 5.34 -13.92 23.03
C GLY A 84 6.20 -14.96 22.31
N GLY A 85 6.86 -15.81 23.10
CA GLY A 85 7.63 -16.97 22.64
C GLY A 85 6.77 -18.16 22.24
#